data_AF-A0A7L9S4N4-F1
#
_entry.id   AF-A0A7L9S4N4-F1
#
_cell.length_a   1.000
_cell.length_b   1.000
_cell.length_c   1.000
_cell.angle_alpha   90.00
_cell.angle_beta   90.00
_cell.angle_gamma   90.00
#
_symmetry.space_group_name_H-M   'P 1'
#
loop_
_entity.id
_entity.type
_entity.pdbx_description
1 polymer ?
#
loop_
_entity_poly.entity_id
_entity_poly.type
_entity_poly.pdbx_seq_one_letter_code
_entity_poly.pdbx_strand_id
1 'polypeptide(L)'
;MNKKVGLWLGALHLVFVLFIGYQIATSHTGEAVMGWLIFMVVDFPVGYGMIPLAYLIDSANTLSSYDANGIYQIYLDVENFWFPFIYTGVVGTLWWYYVPVLLAKSYSWVKNRVGT
;
A
#
# COMPACT_ATOMS: atom_id res chain seq x y z
N MET A 1 -6.47 23.76 -8.07
CA MET A 1 -6.74 23.19 -6.74
C MET A 1 -6.37 21.70 -6.65
N ASN A 2 -6.73 20.90 -7.65
CA ASN A 2 -6.63 19.43 -7.62
C ASN A 2 -5.20 18.87 -7.45
N LYS A 3 -4.18 19.54 -8.02
CA LYS A 3 -2.77 19.14 -7.81
C LYS A 3 -2.31 19.27 -6.35
N LYS A 4 -2.81 20.28 -5.62
CA LYS A 4 -2.47 20.48 -4.20
C LYS A 4 -3.09 19.38 -3.34
N VAL A 5 -4.33 18.99 -3.64
CA VAL A 5 -5.01 17.87 -2.94
C VAL A 5 -4.25 16.57 -3.15
N GLY A 6 -3.89 16.24 -4.39
CA GLY A 6 -3.06 15.06 -4.67
C GLY A 6 -1.70 15.11 -3.96
N LEU A 7 -1.04 16.27 -3.94
CA LEU A 7 0.22 16.44 -3.22
C LEU A 7 0.06 16.18 -1.71
N TRP A 8 -0.97 16.75 -1.09
CA TRP A 8 -1.23 16.54 0.34
C TRP A 8 -1.57 15.08 0.66
N LEU A 9 -2.40 14.43 -0.15
CA LEU A 9 -2.74 13.02 0.04
C LEU A 9 -1.54 12.10 -0.15
N GLY A 10 -0.74 12.32 -1.19
CA GLY A 10 0.50 11.57 -1.40
C GLY A 10 1.52 11.79 -0.28
N ALA A 11 1.70 13.02 0.19
CA ALA A 11 2.58 13.32 1.31
C ALA A 11 2.10 12.67 2.61
N LEU A 12 0.80 12.78 2.90
CA LEU A 12 0.19 12.14 4.08
C LEU A 12 0.37 10.62 4.04
N HIS A 13 0.10 10.01 2.88
CA HIS A 13 0.30 8.58 2.67
C HIS A 13 1.76 8.16 2.91
N LEU A 14 2.72 8.88 2.32
CA LEU A 14 4.14 8.60 2.50
C LEU A 14 4.56 8.70 3.97
N VAL A 15 4.05 9.70 4.70
CA VAL A 15 4.29 9.83 6.16
C VAL A 15 3.76 8.62 6.91
N PHE A 16 2.57 8.11 6.57
CA PHE A 16 2.04 6.89 7.19
C PHE A 16 2.89 5.65 6.87
N VAL A 17 3.34 5.49 5.61
CA VAL A 17 4.23 4.38 5.23
C VAL A 17 5.54 4.43 6.03
N LEU A 18 6.15 5.61 6.12
CA LEU A 18 7.38 5.80 6.90
C LEU A 18 7.16 5.51 8.39
N PHE A 19 6.03 5.96 8.94
CA PHE A 19 5.67 5.71 10.33
C PHE A 19 5.51 4.21 10.62
N ILE A 20 4.79 3.47 9.77
CA ILE A 20 4.61 2.02 9.95
C ILE A 20 5.92 1.27 9.74
N GLY A 21 6.69 1.64 8.70
CA GLY A 21 8.01 1.08 8.46
C GLY A 21 8.95 1.28 9.66
N TYR A 22 8.94 2.47 10.27
CA TYR A 22 9.68 2.74 11.50
C TYR A 22 9.24 1.85 12.66
N GLN A 23 7.93 1.75 12.92
CA GLN A 23 7.40 0.92 14.00
C GLN A 23 7.82 -0.55 13.85
N ILE A 24 7.78 -1.08 12.62
CA ILE A 24 8.21 -2.45 12.32
C ILE A 24 9.71 -2.60 12.52
N ALA A 25 10.52 -1.70 11.98
CA ALA A 25 11.97 -1.76 12.07
C ALA A 25 12.50 -1.67 13.52
N THR A 26 11.77 -1.00 14.42
CA THR A 26 12.13 -0.89 15.83
C THR A 26 11.44 -1.89 16.75
N SER A 27 10.54 -2.73 16.22
CA SER A 27 9.85 -3.73 17.02
C SER A 27 10.70 -4.98 17.22
N HIS A 28 10.59 -5.57 18.41
CA HIS A 28 11.18 -6.87 18.73
C HIS A 28 10.15 -8.01 18.76
N THR A 29 8.88 -7.70 18.48
CA THR A 29 7.78 -8.66 18.47
C THR A 29 7.17 -8.78 17.07
N GLY A 30 6.78 -9.99 16.69
CA GLY A 30 6.09 -10.26 15.41
C GLY A 30 4.74 -9.53 15.25
N GLU A 31 4.20 -9.00 16.34
CA GLU A 31 2.96 -8.20 16.35
C GLU A 31 3.08 -6.92 15.52
N ALA A 32 4.27 -6.31 15.44
CA ALA A 32 4.44 -5.12 14.62
C ALA A 32 4.19 -5.38 13.13
N VAL A 33 4.34 -6.63 12.69
CA VAL A 33 4.06 -7.02 11.30
C VAL A 33 2.56 -6.96 10.97
N MET A 34 1.68 -7.01 11.97
CA MET A 34 0.25 -6.70 11.79
C MET A 34 0.01 -5.27 11.33
N GLY A 35 0.97 -4.36 11.51
CA GLY A 35 0.94 -3.01 10.97
C GLY A 35 0.76 -2.99 9.46
N TRP A 36 1.39 -3.92 8.72
CA TRP A 36 1.21 -4.02 7.26
C TRP A 36 -0.17 -4.50 6.87
N LEU A 37 -0.76 -5.45 7.59
CA LEU A 37 -2.10 -5.95 7.29
C LEU A 37 -3.15 -4.88 7.53
N ILE A 38 -3.03 -4.12 8.63
CA ILE A 38 -3.92 -2.98 8.88
C ILE A 38 -3.74 -1.92 7.80
N PHE A 39 -2.49 -1.62 7.44
CA PHE A 39 -2.20 -0.63 6.41
C PHE A 39 -2.71 -1.03 5.03
N MET A 40 -2.70 -2.33 4.70
CA MET A 40 -3.23 -2.85 3.44
C MET A 40 -4.71 -2.51 3.26
N VAL A 41 -5.50 -2.52 4.35
CA VAL A 41 -6.92 -2.12 4.32
C VAL A 41 -7.07 -0.61 4.16
N VAL A 42 -6.21 0.18 4.83
CA VAL A 42 -6.22 1.65 4.77
C VAL A 42 -5.79 2.16 3.40
N ASP A 43 -4.80 1.52 2.78
CA ASP A 43 -4.26 1.86 1.45
C ASP A 43 -5.08 1.23 0.31
N PHE A 44 -6.38 1.00 0.50
CA PHE A 44 -7.24 0.47 -0.55
C PHE A 44 -7.31 1.44 -1.76
N PRO A 45 -7.25 0.94 -3.01
CA PRO A 45 -7.09 -0.46 -3.41
C PRO A 45 -5.63 -0.90 -3.58
N VAL A 46 -4.65 0.01 -3.47
CA VAL A 46 -3.25 -0.28 -3.78
C VAL A 46 -2.70 -1.39 -2.89
N GLY A 47 -2.99 -1.35 -1.59
CA GLY A 47 -2.61 -2.39 -0.64
C GLY A 47 -3.03 -3.78 -1.10
N TYR A 48 -4.24 -3.94 -1.63
CA TYR A 48 -4.73 -5.22 -2.15
C TYR A 48 -4.01 -5.68 -3.42
N GLY A 49 -3.43 -4.76 -4.19
CA GLY A 49 -2.58 -5.08 -5.34
C GLY A 49 -1.32 -5.87 -4.95
N MET A 50 -0.91 -5.83 -3.68
CA MET A 50 0.18 -6.69 -3.19
C MET A 50 -0.19 -8.17 -3.17
N ILE A 51 -1.47 -8.54 -3.03
CA ILE A 51 -1.89 -9.95 -2.95
C ILE A 51 -1.63 -10.71 -4.26
N PRO A 52 -2.03 -10.23 -5.45
CA PRO A 52 -1.67 -10.91 -6.68
C PRO A 52 -0.16 -10.82 -6.95
N LEU A 53 0.52 -9.73 -6.58
CA LEU A 53 1.98 -9.62 -6.71
C LEU A 53 2.72 -10.63 -5.83
N ALA A 54 2.25 -10.83 -4.60
CA ALA A 54 2.68 -11.91 -3.70
C ALA A 54 2.65 -13.25 -4.39
N TYR A 55 1.51 -13.53 -5.01
CA TYR A 55 1.23 -14.79 -5.65
C TYR A 55 2.11 -15.00 -6.88
N LEU A 56 2.38 -13.94 -7.64
CA LEU A 56 3.26 -13.99 -8.81
C LEU A 56 4.74 -14.13 -8.46
N ILE A 57 5.18 -13.50 -7.37
CA ILE A 57 6.57 -13.53 -6.94
C ILE A 57 6.89 -14.83 -6.21
N ASP A 58 5.98 -15.33 -5.38
CA ASP A 58 6.24 -16.43 -4.43
C ASP A 58 5.36 -17.67 -4.65
N SER A 59 4.55 -17.70 -5.71
CA SER A 59 3.81 -18.89 -6.15
C SER A 59 2.99 -19.60 -5.05
N ALA A 60 2.15 -18.84 -4.34
CA ALA A 60 1.12 -19.34 -3.42
C ALA A 60 1.60 -19.89 -2.05
N ASN A 61 1.98 -19.04 -1.09
CA ASN A 61 1.89 -19.38 0.35
C ASN A 61 1.59 -18.11 1.18
N THR A 62 0.43 -18.07 1.85
CA THR A 62 -0.06 -16.93 2.66
C THR A 62 -0.67 -17.41 3.99
N LEU A 63 -0.39 -16.65 5.08
CA LEU A 63 -0.71 -16.73 6.52
C LEU A 63 0.25 -17.24 7.66
N SER A 64 1.59 -17.29 7.54
CA SER A 64 2.61 -17.52 8.60
C SER A 64 4.06 -17.46 8.04
N SER A 65 5.10 -16.99 8.76
CA SER A 65 6.49 -17.13 8.26
C SER A 65 6.87 -18.57 7.92
N TYR A 66 6.15 -19.55 8.49
CA TYR A 66 6.03 -20.95 8.08
C TYR A 66 4.66 -21.52 8.53
N ASP A 67 3.89 -22.16 7.65
CA ASP A 67 2.50 -22.62 7.97
C ASP A 67 2.48 -23.84 8.89
N ALA A 68 1.30 -24.37 9.21
CA ALA A 68 1.16 -25.59 10.02
C ALA A 68 1.91 -26.81 9.43
N ASN A 69 2.37 -26.72 8.17
CA ASN A 69 3.14 -27.72 7.44
C ASN A 69 4.61 -27.31 7.22
N GLY A 70 5.03 -26.13 7.70
CA GLY A 70 6.40 -25.64 7.55
C GLY A 70 6.71 -24.97 6.21
N ILE A 71 5.78 -24.21 5.61
CA ILE A 71 6.01 -23.47 4.33
C ILE A 71 6.12 -21.93 4.49
N TYR A 72 7.22 -21.34 3.99
CA TYR A 72 7.69 -19.97 4.28
C TYR A 72 6.81 -18.84 3.73
N GLN A 73 6.71 -17.70 4.44
CA GLN A 73 5.97 -16.55 3.91
C GLN A 73 6.45 -15.14 4.30
N ILE A 74 6.50 -14.32 3.26
CA ILE A 74 7.26 -13.09 3.19
C ILE A 74 6.56 -11.87 3.82
N TYR A 75 5.23 -11.88 4.02
CA TYR A 75 4.46 -10.75 4.57
C TYR A 75 4.47 -10.66 6.09
N LEU A 76 4.80 -11.77 6.74
CA LEU A 76 4.92 -11.87 8.20
C LEU A 76 6.38 -11.87 8.64
N ASP A 77 7.29 -11.79 7.68
CA ASP A 77 8.72 -11.78 7.94
C ASP A 77 9.24 -10.34 8.09
N VAL A 78 9.74 -10.05 9.29
CA VAL A 78 10.40 -8.80 9.62
C VAL A 78 11.65 -8.60 8.76
N GLU A 79 12.34 -9.65 8.32
CA GLU A 79 13.52 -9.53 7.45
C GLU A 79 13.16 -9.12 6.02
N ASN A 80 11.91 -9.38 5.60
CA ASN A 80 11.43 -9.12 4.25
C ASN A 80 10.37 -7.99 4.16
N PHE A 81 10.25 -7.17 5.21
CA PHE A 81 9.35 -6.01 5.24
C PHE A 81 9.64 -4.95 4.16
N TRP A 82 10.81 -5.02 3.51
CA TRP A 82 11.23 -4.12 2.45
C TRP A 82 10.33 -4.17 1.22
N PHE A 83 9.83 -5.35 0.85
CA PHE A 83 8.94 -5.47 -0.30
C PHE A 83 7.62 -4.71 -0.12
N PRO A 84 6.82 -4.96 0.93
CA PRO A 84 5.59 -4.19 1.16
C PRO A 84 5.89 -2.71 1.42
N PHE A 85 7.02 -2.38 2.07
CA PHE A 85 7.43 -0.99 2.27
C PHE A 85 7.69 -0.24 0.96
N ILE A 86 8.47 -0.82 0.05
CA ILE A 86 8.78 -0.20 -1.24
C ILE A 86 7.52 -0.12 -2.11
N TYR A 87 6.74 -1.19 -2.17
CA TYR A 87 5.51 -1.21 -2.98
C TYR A 87 4.52 -0.14 -2.49
N THR A 88 4.17 -0.14 -1.21
CA THR A 88 3.23 0.86 -0.66
C THR A 88 3.83 2.26 -0.73
N GLY A 89 5.11 2.42 -0.37
CA GLY A 89 5.81 3.69 -0.39
C GLY A 89 5.86 4.34 -1.77
N VAL A 90 6.08 3.57 -2.83
CA VAL A 90 6.16 4.09 -4.20
C VAL A 90 4.79 4.06 -4.87
N VAL A 91 4.21 2.86 -5.04
CA VAL A 91 2.96 2.68 -5.80
C VAL A 91 1.78 3.34 -5.09
N GLY A 92 1.67 3.15 -3.77
CA GLY A 92 0.62 3.79 -2.95
C GLY A 92 0.71 5.30 -2.99
N THR A 93 1.90 5.86 -2.77
CA THR A 93 2.09 7.32 -2.82
C THR A 93 1.76 7.90 -4.19
N LEU A 94 2.18 7.24 -5.28
CA LEU A 94 1.83 7.68 -6.64
C LEU A 94 0.32 7.60 -6.89
N TRP A 95 -0.35 6.55 -6.40
CA TRP A 95 -1.81 6.42 -6.49
C TRP A 95 -2.52 7.58 -5.79
N TRP A 96 -2.20 7.83 -4.51
CA TRP A 96 -2.81 8.91 -3.74
C TRP A 96 -2.53 10.30 -4.31
N TYR A 97 -1.40 10.47 -5.00
CA TYR A 97 -1.11 11.68 -5.75
C TYR A 97 -1.94 11.81 -7.03
N TYR A 98 -1.98 10.77 -7.88
CA TYR A 98 -2.54 10.86 -9.22
C TYR A 98 -4.06 10.67 -9.29
N VAL A 99 -4.66 9.81 -8.48
CA VAL A 99 -6.10 9.53 -8.50
C VAL A 99 -6.97 10.78 -8.37
N PRO A 100 -6.80 11.64 -7.35
CA PRO A 100 -7.61 12.86 -7.23
C PRO A 100 -7.40 13.81 -8.42
N VAL A 101 -6.18 13.84 -8.99
CA VAL A 101 -5.88 14.65 -10.17
C VAL A 101 -6.59 14.10 -11.41
N LEU A 102 -6.61 12.78 -11.59
CA LEU A 102 -7.27 12.12 -12.71
C LEU A 102 -8.80 12.21 -12.60
N LEU A 103 -9.38 11.93 -11.43
CA LEU A 103 -10.81 12.03 -11.18
C LEU A 103 -11.32 13.44 -11.47
N ALA A 104 -10.61 14.47 -11.01
CA ALA A 104 -11.03 15.84 -11.24
C ALA A 104 -10.92 16.26 -12.72
N LYS A 105 -9.92 15.74 -13.45
CA LYS A 105 -9.82 15.92 -14.91
C LYS A 105 -10.98 15.23 -15.63
N SER A 106 -11.26 13.97 -15.29
CA SER A 106 -12.36 13.19 -15.89
C SER A 106 -13.71 13.84 -15.63
N TYR A 107 -13.97 14.30 -14.40
CA TYR A 107 -15.19 15.03 -14.06
C TYR A 107 -15.37 16.31 -14.90
N SER A 108 -14.30 17.11 -15.03
CA SER A 108 -14.34 18.33 -15.84
C SER A 108 -14.60 18.03 -17.32
N TRP A 109 -14.03 16.94 -17.85
CA TRP A 109 -14.27 16.51 -19.22
C TRP A 109 -15.71 16.08 -19.47
N VAL A 110 -16.30 15.29 -18.57
CA VAL A 110 -17.71 14.86 -18.67
C VAL A 110 -18.63 16.06 -18.60
N LYS A 111 -18.42 16.97 -17.63
CA LYS A 111 -19.22 18.18 -17.46
C LYS A 111 -19.29 19.00 -18.75
N ASN A 112 -18.14 19.23 -19.39
CA ASN A 112 -18.04 19.99 -20.63
C ASN A 112 -18.73 19.30 -21.83
N ARG A 113 -18.85 17.97 -21.83
CA ARG A 113 -19.47 17.18 -22.91
C ARG A 113 -20.99 17.05 -22.76
N VAL A 114 -21.47 16.93 -21.52
CA VAL A 114 -22.88 16.64 -21.22
C VAL A 114 -23.68 17.93 -20.96
N GLY A 115 -23.02 19.08 -20.83
CA GLY A 115 -23.69 20.37 -20.69
C GLY A 115 -24.37 20.56 -19.32
N THR A 116 -23.82 19.93 -18.28
CA THR A 116 -24.25 20.09 -16.88
C THR A 116 -23.44 21.14 -16.13
#